data_AF-A0A2G2P307-F1
#
_entry.id   AF-A0A2G2P307-F1
#
_cell.length_a   1.000
_cell.length_b   1.000
_cell.length_c   1.000
_cell.angle_alpha   90.00
_cell.angle_beta   90.00
_cell.angle_gamma   90.00
#
_symmetry.space_group_name_H-M   'P 1'
#
loop_
_entity.id
_entity.type
_entity.pdbx_description
1 polymer ?
#
loop_
_entity_poly.entity_id
_entity_poly.type
_entity_poly.pdbx_seq_one_letter_code
_entity_poly.pdbx_strand_id
1 'polypeptide(L)'
;MHKKTEPHSFHIPVMGIAFTLDSPIKIAKYGISSVISIVDDFIIEKMNEYYSNKYKLPYKAISTKVEDYRAKRITSYLNTVDSIAKQTFENLKNSFEEKSGEFEKYMDMLPDFSELKQGFVKTIKNNSLKEDVNNWIQNNLKLGSIDINIMTKLDKVNYNKKEQLPSEFNDAHAALRGFANSNLESSVVLSAGMNPRLYSYFENFSDFFPTKENVIKKKIILKVSDYRSALIQGKFLAKKGLWVSEYRIESGLNCGGHAFASDGYLMGPILEEFKNHKNDLISDVHNLLVGSLENKGKHVPNAPLDLKITAQGGVGTSEEHEFLLDNYNIDSVGWGTPFLLVPEATTVDSVTIDTLKRATEKDLYLSDISPLGVPFNSLRGNTNEIVKNDRIANNKAGSSCPKKFLVSNTDYTDKPICTASKKFQTIKLDELKLEDISSSDYTQKFNKITAKTCLCEGLSNAALIKNDIKQKGEEQGVAICPGPNMAYFSKELSLKEMVHHIYGKANVIATNNRPHMFIKELKMYVDYFSNKVNEVKDSASKKQEKYLTTFQSNLHDGIEYYYNLFSSFESNKETLLSELDALKNELFNVKIPILVKA
;
A
#
# COMPACT_ATOMS: atom_id res chain seq x y z
N MET A 1 -18.03 -6.25 21.47
CA MET A 1 -18.13 -7.65 21.00
C MET A 1 -18.21 -7.65 19.47
N HIS A 2 -17.07 -7.79 18.79
CA HIS A 2 -17.04 -7.85 17.34
C HIS A 2 -17.29 -9.29 16.88
N LYS A 3 -18.34 -9.53 16.09
CA LYS A 3 -18.49 -10.76 15.30
C LYS A 3 -17.40 -10.79 14.22
N LYS A 4 -16.18 -11.20 14.56
CA LYS A 4 -15.09 -11.30 13.58
C LYS A 4 -15.13 -12.70 12.97
N THR A 5 -15.84 -12.79 11.85
CA THR A 5 -15.80 -13.96 10.96
C THR A 5 -14.46 -14.11 10.23
N GLU A 6 -13.55 -13.14 10.37
CA GLU A 6 -12.20 -13.16 9.80
C GLU A 6 -11.19 -13.76 10.80
N PRO A 7 -10.24 -14.61 10.35
CA PRO A 7 -9.27 -15.25 11.25
C PRO A 7 -8.34 -14.26 11.97
N HIS A 8 -8.08 -13.11 11.34
CA HIS A 8 -7.14 -12.10 11.83
C HIS A 8 -7.76 -10.70 11.78
N SER A 9 -7.37 -9.84 12.72
CA SER A 9 -7.72 -8.42 12.72
C SER A 9 -6.70 -7.55 11.97
N PHE A 10 -5.64 -8.13 11.41
CA PHE A 10 -4.68 -7.44 10.55
C PHE A 10 -4.68 -7.99 9.14
N HIS A 11 -4.11 -7.22 8.22
CA HIS A 11 -3.79 -7.64 6.86
C HIS A 11 -2.43 -7.07 6.43
N ILE A 12 -1.80 -7.68 5.41
CA ILE A 12 -0.57 -7.16 4.81
C ILE A 12 -0.92 -6.31 3.59
N PRO A 13 -0.73 -4.97 3.62
CA PRO A 13 -1.04 -4.12 2.50
C PRO A 13 -0.03 -4.29 1.36
N VAL A 14 -0.32 -3.70 0.20
CA VAL A 14 0.60 -3.68 -0.93
C VAL A 14 1.89 -2.96 -0.54
N MET A 15 3.02 -3.61 -0.77
CA MET A 15 4.35 -3.05 -0.55
C MET A 15 5.17 -3.11 -1.84
N GLY A 16 5.41 -1.95 -2.44
CA GLY A 16 6.18 -1.83 -3.68
C GLY A 16 5.56 -2.60 -4.85
N ILE A 17 6.42 -3.10 -5.74
CA ILE A 17 6.01 -3.92 -6.89
C ILE A 17 6.24 -5.40 -6.58
N ALA A 18 7.45 -5.77 -6.15
CA ALA A 18 7.84 -7.16 -5.95
C ALA A 18 7.63 -7.71 -4.52
N PHE A 19 7.67 -6.87 -3.48
CA PHE A 19 7.83 -7.36 -2.11
C PHE A 19 6.65 -8.18 -1.58
N THR A 20 5.46 -7.94 -2.13
CA THR A 20 4.21 -8.63 -1.79
C THR A 20 3.63 -9.43 -2.95
N LEU A 21 4.37 -9.52 -4.07
CA LEU A 21 3.89 -10.13 -5.30
C LEU A 21 3.47 -11.59 -5.10
N ASP A 22 4.20 -12.33 -4.28
CA ASP A 22 3.96 -13.72 -3.95
C ASP A 22 3.56 -13.96 -2.49
N SER A 23 3.25 -12.91 -1.72
CA SER A 23 2.79 -13.04 -0.33
C SER A 23 1.59 -14.01 -0.21
N PRO A 24 0.55 -13.93 -1.05
CA PRO A 24 -0.58 -14.86 -0.94
C PRO A 24 -0.19 -16.34 -1.07
N ILE A 25 0.80 -16.67 -1.91
CA ILE A 25 1.32 -18.04 -2.05
C ILE A 25 1.91 -18.55 -0.73
N LYS A 26 2.52 -17.65 0.05
CA LYS A 26 3.22 -18.00 1.29
C LYS A 26 2.29 -18.06 2.51
N ILE A 27 1.34 -17.13 2.61
CA ILE A 27 0.62 -16.86 3.86
C ILE A 27 -0.91 -16.97 3.79
N ALA A 28 -1.52 -17.05 2.60
CA ALA A 28 -3.00 -17.14 2.50
C ALA A 28 -3.54 -18.41 3.18
N LYS A 29 -2.77 -19.51 3.16
CA LYS A 29 -3.12 -20.75 3.89
C LYS A 29 -3.35 -20.51 5.39
N TYR A 30 -2.70 -19.50 5.98
CA TYR A 30 -2.87 -19.16 7.39
C TYR A 30 -3.99 -18.14 7.64
N GLY A 31 -4.89 -17.91 6.69
CA GLY A 31 -5.98 -16.95 6.87
C GLY A 31 -5.54 -15.48 6.83
N ILE A 32 -4.28 -15.18 6.51
CA ILE A 32 -3.74 -13.82 6.47
C ILE A 32 -3.96 -13.23 5.07
N SER A 33 -4.76 -12.18 4.99
CA SER A 33 -5.01 -11.45 3.74
C SER A 33 -3.80 -10.61 3.33
N SER A 34 -3.50 -10.59 2.03
CA SER A 34 -2.42 -9.77 1.47
C SER A 34 -2.73 -9.23 0.07
N VAL A 35 -2.00 -8.18 -0.34
CA VAL A 35 -2.29 -7.45 -1.59
C VAL A 35 -1.12 -7.55 -2.58
N ILE A 36 -1.41 -7.97 -3.81
CA ILE A 36 -0.46 -8.03 -4.92
C ILE A 36 -0.51 -6.75 -5.76
N SER A 37 0.63 -6.10 -6.03
CA SER A 37 0.67 -5.06 -7.08
C SER A 37 0.67 -5.68 -8.48
N ILE A 38 -0.32 -5.34 -9.30
CA ILE A 38 -0.44 -5.85 -10.69
C ILE A 38 -0.02 -4.82 -11.76
N VAL A 39 0.78 -3.82 -11.37
CA VAL A 39 1.23 -2.73 -12.25
C VAL A 39 2.29 -3.20 -13.27
N ASP A 40 3.22 -4.06 -12.85
CA ASP A 40 4.34 -4.52 -13.67
C ASP A 40 4.06 -5.92 -14.22
N ASP A 41 3.63 -6.01 -15.48
CA ASP A 41 3.33 -7.29 -16.12
C ASP A 41 4.60 -8.10 -16.48
N PHE A 42 5.79 -7.47 -16.53
CA PHE A 42 7.02 -8.19 -16.85
C PHE A 42 7.49 -9.04 -15.67
N ILE A 43 7.46 -8.48 -14.45
CA ILE A 43 7.79 -9.27 -13.24
C ILE A 43 6.71 -10.32 -12.98
N ILE A 44 5.43 -10.00 -13.21
CA ILE A 44 4.31 -10.94 -13.09
C ILE A 44 4.54 -12.17 -13.98
N GLU A 45 4.88 -11.99 -15.26
CA GLU A 45 5.16 -13.12 -16.16
C GLU A 45 6.36 -13.96 -15.69
N LYS A 46 7.41 -13.32 -15.15
CA LYS A 46 8.58 -14.02 -14.61
C LYS A 46 8.26 -14.82 -13.35
N MET A 47 7.46 -14.26 -12.46
CA MET A 47 7.02 -14.96 -11.26
C MET A 47 6.00 -16.06 -11.58
N ASN A 48 5.17 -15.87 -12.61
CA ASN A 48 4.27 -16.89 -13.12
C ASN A 48 5.06 -18.11 -13.64
N GLU A 49 6.10 -17.88 -14.45
CA GLU A 49 7.03 -18.92 -14.91
C GLU A 49 7.68 -19.65 -13.72
N TYR A 50 8.25 -18.91 -12.78
CA TYR A 50 8.94 -19.45 -11.62
C TYR A 50 8.01 -20.33 -10.76
N TYR A 51 6.84 -19.81 -10.38
CA TYR A 51 5.92 -20.52 -9.51
C TYR A 51 5.21 -21.68 -10.20
N SER A 52 4.88 -21.54 -11.48
CA SER A 52 4.32 -22.66 -12.24
C SER A 52 5.31 -23.82 -12.30
N ASN A 53 6.60 -23.56 -12.56
CA ASN A 53 7.64 -24.58 -12.55
C ASN A 53 7.81 -25.20 -11.14
N LYS A 54 7.86 -24.37 -10.09
CA LYS A 54 8.03 -24.81 -8.70
C LYS A 54 6.90 -25.73 -8.23
N TYR A 55 5.66 -25.45 -8.64
CA TYR A 55 4.47 -26.23 -8.28
C TYR A 55 4.04 -27.23 -9.35
N LYS A 56 4.83 -27.40 -10.42
CA LYS A 56 4.55 -28.31 -11.55
C LYS A 56 3.18 -28.05 -12.21
N LEU A 57 2.80 -26.78 -12.33
CA LEU A 57 1.58 -26.34 -13.00
C LEU A 57 1.84 -26.10 -14.49
N PRO A 58 0.84 -26.30 -15.38
CA PRO A 58 0.97 -25.97 -16.80
C PRO A 58 1.30 -24.49 -16.99
N TYR A 59 2.33 -24.21 -17.78
CA TYR A 59 2.76 -22.85 -18.08
C TYR A 59 2.99 -22.66 -19.57
N LYS A 60 2.51 -21.54 -20.09
CA LYS A 60 2.77 -21.09 -21.46
C LYS A 60 3.16 -19.63 -21.44
N ALA A 61 4.39 -19.34 -21.86
CA ALA A 61 4.88 -17.97 -21.96
C ALA A 61 4.00 -17.10 -22.88
N ILE A 62 3.66 -15.91 -22.40
CA ILE A 62 2.88 -14.89 -23.09
C ILE A 62 3.86 -13.78 -23.48
N SER A 63 4.30 -13.78 -24.74
CA SER A 63 5.19 -12.73 -25.25
C SER A 63 4.45 -11.39 -25.43
N THR A 64 5.19 -10.27 -25.45
CA THR A 64 4.63 -8.94 -25.72
C THR A 64 4.09 -8.75 -27.14
N LYS A 65 4.28 -9.74 -28.02
CA LYS A 65 3.69 -9.76 -29.38
C LYS A 65 2.26 -10.29 -29.39
N VAL A 66 1.82 -10.94 -28.31
CA VAL A 66 0.45 -11.43 -28.18
C VAL A 66 -0.47 -10.24 -27.99
N GLU A 67 -1.58 -10.21 -28.74
CA GLU A 67 -2.62 -9.21 -28.52
C GLU A 67 -3.12 -9.30 -27.07
N ASP A 68 -3.24 -8.14 -26.42
CA ASP A 68 -3.64 -8.04 -25.02
C ASP A 68 -2.74 -8.83 -24.05
N TYR A 69 -1.44 -8.90 -24.33
CA TYR A 69 -0.49 -9.67 -23.52
C TYR A 69 -0.53 -9.29 -22.02
N ARG A 70 -0.71 -8.01 -21.68
CA ARG A 70 -0.72 -7.57 -20.27
C ARG A 70 -1.88 -8.18 -19.51
N ALA A 71 -3.11 -8.07 -20.01
CA ALA A 71 -4.27 -8.64 -19.32
C ALA A 71 -4.11 -10.16 -19.20
N LYS A 72 -3.66 -10.83 -20.28
CA LYS A 72 -3.42 -12.28 -20.30
C LYS A 72 -2.36 -12.73 -19.29
N ARG A 73 -1.24 -12.01 -19.16
CA ARG A 73 -0.19 -12.28 -18.15
C ARG A 73 -0.74 -12.17 -16.74
N ILE A 74 -1.48 -11.10 -16.46
CA ILE A 74 -2.10 -10.85 -15.16
C ILE A 74 -3.13 -11.93 -14.84
N THR A 75 -4.05 -12.25 -15.76
CA THR A 75 -5.01 -13.34 -15.58
C THR A 75 -4.32 -14.66 -15.30
N SER A 76 -3.32 -15.04 -16.11
CA SER A 76 -2.60 -16.31 -15.92
C SER A 76 -1.93 -16.37 -14.56
N TYR A 77 -1.24 -15.31 -14.15
CA TYR A 77 -0.55 -15.29 -12.87
C TYR A 77 -1.51 -15.36 -11.67
N LEU A 78 -2.60 -14.59 -11.71
CA LEU A 78 -3.59 -14.60 -10.63
C LEU A 78 -4.26 -15.97 -10.50
N ASN A 79 -4.49 -16.67 -11.61
CA ASN A 79 -4.99 -18.05 -11.59
C ASN A 79 -3.97 -19.03 -11.01
N THR A 80 -2.68 -18.85 -11.32
CA THR A 80 -1.57 -19.63 -10.73
C THR A 80 -1.52 -19.42 -9.21
N VAL A 81 -1.57 -18.16 -8.76
CA VAL A 81 -1.58 -17.81 -7.33
C VAL A 81 -2.79 -18.42 -6.60
N ASP A 82 -4.00 -18.29 -7.17
CA ASP A 82 -5.22 -18.89 -6.63
C ASP A 82 -5.10 -20.41 -6.47
N SER A 83 -4.61 -21.08 -7.52
CA SER A 83 -4.43 -22.54 -7.53
C SER A 83 -3.46 -22.99 -6.44
N ILE A 84 -2.32 -22.30 -6.30
CA ILE A 84 -1.31 -22.60 -5.29
C ILE A 84 -1.84 -22.33 -3.87
N ALA A 85 -2.53 -21.20 -3.66
CA ALA A 85 -3.08 -20.85 -2.37
C ALA A 85 -4.13 -21.88 -1.91
N LYS A 86 -5.05 -22.29 -2.79
CA LYS A 86 -6.03 -23.35 -2.51
C LYS A 86 -5.35 -24.68 -2.23
N GLN A 87 -4.39 -25.09 -3.06
CA GLN A 87 -3.65 -26.34 -2.85
C GLN A 87 -2.92 -26.37 -1.49
N THR A 88 -2.21 -25.30 -1.14
CA THR A 88 -1.47 -25.22 0.12
C THR A 88 -2.38 -25.13 1.35
N PHE A 89 -3.57 -24.57 1.20
CA PHE A 89 -4.60 -24.55 2.23
C PHE A 89 -5.24 -25.92 2.46
N GLU A 90 -5.54 -26.67 1.40
CA GLU A 90 -5.98 -28.07 1.53
C GLU A 90 -4.91 -28.91 2.24
N ASN A 91 -3.64 -28.74 1.88
CA ASN A 91 -2.54 -29.41 2.57
C ASN A 91 -2.45 -29.02 4.06
N LEU A 92 -2.69 -27.75 4.41
CA LEU A 92 -2.72 -27.30 5.79
C LEU A 92 -3.86 -27.98 6.59
N LYS A 93 -5.05 -28.11 5.99
CA LYS A 93 -6.18 -28.79 6.64
C LYS A 93 -5.90 -30.27 6.89
N ASN A 94 -5.29 -30.95 5.93
CA ASN A 94 -4.96 -32.38 6.03
C ASN A 94 -3.77 -32.65 6.97
N SER A 95 -2.90 -31.65 7.15
CA SER A 95 -1.72 -31.69 8.02
C SER A 95 -2.04 -32.02 9.48
N PHE A 96 -3.26 -31.75 9.96
CA PHE A 96 -3.72 -32.12 11.29
C PHE A 96 -3.68 -33.64 11.51
N GLU A 97 -4.07 -34.43 10.49
CA GLU A 97 -4.03 -35.88 10.60
C GLU A 97 -2.62 -36.45 10.48
N GLU A 98 -1.79 -35.80 9.66
CA GLU A 98 -0.39 -36.17 9.40
C GLU A 98 0.55 -35.78 10.54
N LYS A 99 0.10 -34.96 11.50
CA LYS A 99 0.89 -34.43 12.63
C LYS A 99 2.17 -33.73 12.20
N SER A 100 2.10 -32.97 11.11
CA SER A 100 3.25 -32.29 10.50
C SER A 100 3.63 -30.96 11.18
N GLY A 101 2.86 -30.49 12.17
CA GLY A 101 3.12 -29.24 12.90
C GLY A 101 2.60 -27.97 12.21
N GLU A 102 2.26 -28.03 10.93
CA GLU A 102 1.79 -26.86 10.16
C GLU A 102 0.41 -26.38 10.63
N PHE A 103 -0.52 -27.29 10.92
CA PHE A 103 -1.82 -26.95 11.49
C PHE A 103 -1.67 -26.35 12.90
N GLU A 104 -0.79 -26.88 13.73
CA GLU A 104 -0.50 -26.34 15.05
C GLU A 104 0.10 -24.93 14.95
N LYS A 105 0.99 -24.69 13.99
CA LYS A 105 1.52 -23.34 13.69
C LYS A 105 0.39 -22.37 13.33
N TYR A 106 -0.57 -22.80 12.50
CA TYR A 106 -1.74 -21.99 12.17
C TYR A 106 -2.56 -21.63 13.41
N MET A 107 -2.94 -22.63 14.21
CA MET A 107 -3.75 -22.41 15.42
C MET A 107 -3.06 -21.56 16.47
N ASP A 108 -1.73 -21.64 16.57
CA ASP A 108 -0.92 -20.84 17.47
C ASP A 108 -0.85 -19.36 17.05
N MET A 109 -0.87 -19.08 15.74
CA MET A 109 -0.91 -17.72 15.18
C MET A 109 -2.29 -17.07 15.27
N LEU A 110 -3.37 -17.83 15.46
CA LEU A 110 -4.69 -17.24 15.68
C LEU A 110 -4.75 -16.51 17.05
N PRO A 111 -5.40 -15.33 17.10
CA PRO A 111 -5.60 -14.63 18.36
C PRO A 111 -6.55 -15.41 19.27
N ASP A 112 -6.34 -15.32 20.58
CA ASP A 112 -7.09 -16.12 21.56
C ASP A 112 -8.57 -15.70 21.69
N PHE A 113 -8.87 -14.46 21.29
CA PHE A 113 -10.24 -13.96 21.17
C PHE A 113 -10.94 -14.38 19.87
N SER A 114 -10.27 -15.01 18.90
CA SER A 114 -10.91 -15.40 17.64
C SER A 114 -11.97 -16.48 17.90
N GLU A 115 -13.17 -16.27 17.33
CA GLU A 115 -14.24 -17.26 17.33
C GLU A 115 -13.77 -18.59 16.72
N LEU A 116 -12.87 -18.52 15.74
CA LEU A 116 -12.28 -19.68 15.09
C LEU A 116 -11.45 -20.53 16.07
N LYS A 117 -10.52 -19.92 16.80
CA LYS A 117 -9.69 -20.66 17.77
C LYS A 117 -10.52 -21.19 18.94
N GLN A 118 -11.45 -20.39 19.45
CA GLN A 118 -12.34 -20.80 20.53
C GLN A 118 -13.27 -21.94 20.10
N GLY A 119 -13.81 -21.86 18.88
CA GLY A 119 -14.64 -22.89 18.26
C GLY A 119 -13.90 -24.21 18.09
N PHE A 120 -12.64 -24.16 17.66
CA PHE A 120 -11.79 -25.35 17.56
C PHE A 120 -11.54 -26.01 18.93
N VAL A 121 -11.11 -25.21 19.92
CA VAL A 121 -10.85 -25.71 21.28
C VAL A 121 -12.10 -26.33 21.90
N LYS A 122 -13.27 -25.72 21.69
CA LYS A 122 -14.56 -26.28 22.14
C LYS A 122 -14.88 -27.58 21.43
N THR A 123 -14.64 -27.67 20.12
CA THR A 123 -14.89 -28.88 19.32
C THR A 123 -14.01 -30.03 19.78
N ILE A 124 -12.72 -29.79 20.06
CA ILE A 124 -11.82 -30.82 20.61
C ILE A 124 -12.28 -31.29 22.00
N LYS A 125 -12.72 -30.37 22.87
CA LYS A 125 -13.15 -30.73 24.23
C LYS A 125 -14.46 -31.51 24.27
N ASN A 126 -15.38 -31.24 23.34
CA ASN A 126 -16.73 -31.78 23.37
C ASN A 126 -16.91 -33.06 22.55
N ASN A 127 -16.00 -33.37 21.61
CA ASN A 127 -16.12 -34.54 20.75
C ASN A 127 -15.03 -35.56 21.09
N SER A 128 -15.44 -36.81 21.28
CA SER A 128 -14.51 -37.94 21.50
C SER A 128 -14.07 -38.60 20.19
N LEU A 129 -14.73 -38.28 19.07
CA LEU A 129 -14.47 -38.87 17.75
C LEU A 129 -13.59 -37.94 16.90
N LYS A 130 -12.57 -38.51 16.27
CA LYS A 130 -11.64 -37.81 15.37
C LYS A 130 -12.36 -37.18 14.17
N GLU A 131 -13.42 -37.81 13.68
CA GLU A 131 -14.18 -37.38 12.50
C GLU A 131 -14.85 -36.01 12.70
N ASP A 132 -15.39 -35.74 13.89
CA ASP A 132 -16.04 -34.46 14.19
C ASP A 132 -15.06 -33.29 14.15
N VAL A 133 -13.84 -33.51 14.64
CA VAL A 133 -12.76 -32.51 14.60
C VAL A 133 -12.31 -32.26 13.16
N ASN A 134 -12.15 -33.31 12.36
CA ASN A 134 -11.77 -33.15 10.95
C ASN A 134 -12.89 -32.42 10.17
N ASN A 135 -14.15 -32.83 10.34
CA ASN A 135 -15.30 -32.15 9.73
C ASN A 135 -15.36 -30.66 10.13
N TRP A 136 -15.01 -30.32 11.37
CA TRP A 136 -14.92 -28.93 11.78
C TRP A 136 -13.81 -28.19 11.03
N ILE A 137 -12.60 -28.75 10.94
CA ILE A 137 -11.47 -28.15 10.21
C ILE A 137 -11.85 -27.89 8.75
N GLN A 138 -12.46 -28.87 8.08
CA GLN A 138 -12.80 -28.76 6.67
C GLN A 138 -13.82 -27.65 6.37
N ASN A 139 -14.70 -27.33 7.33
CA ASN A 139 -15.83 -26.43 7.11
C ASN A 139 -15.65 -25.02 7.72
N ASN A 140 -14.73 -24.82 8.66
CA ASN A 140 -14.63 -23.57 9.42
C ASN A 140 -13.41 -22.72 9.09
N LEU A 141 -12.31 -23.32 8.64
CA LEU A 141 -11.10 -22.57 8.30
C LEU A 141 -11.33 -21.70 7.07
N LYS A 142 -10.64 -20.56 7.01
CA LYS A 142 -10.72 -19.63 5.88
C LYS A 142 -9.35 -19.32 5.31
N LEU A 143 -9.28 -19.33 3.98
CA LEU A 143 -8.14 -18.82 3.23
C LEU A 143 -8.10 -17.29 3.36
N GLY A 144 -6.89 -16.73 3.53
CA GLY A 144 -6.67 -15.29 3.48
C GLY A 144 -6.97 -14.72 2.09
N SER A 145 -7.49 -13.50 2.03
CA SER A 145 -7.81 -12.87 0.75
C SER A 145 -6.55 -12.61 -0.09
N ILE A 146 -6.70 -12.79 -1.40
CA ILE A 146 -5.69 -12.54 -2.44
C ILE A 146 -6.11 -11.26 -3.16
N ASP A 147 -5.98 -10.13 -2.47
CA ASP A 147 -6.36 -8.85 -3.05
C ASP A 147 -5.29 -8.37 -4.04
N ILE A 148 -5.68 -7.50 -4.97
CA ILE A 148 -4.75 -6.89 -5.93
C ILE A 148 -4.76 -5.36 -5.79
N ASN A 149 -3.71 -4.70 -6.26
CA ASN A 149 -3.61 -3.25 -6.30
C ASN A 149 -3.40 -2.73 -7.72
N ILE A 150 -4.17 -1.70 -8.07
CA ILE A 150 -3.99 -0.91 -9.28
C ILE A 150 -3.74 0.55 -8.86
N MET A 151 -2.64 1.12 -9.35
CA MET A 151 -2.38 2.56 -9.24
C MET A 151 -3.08 3.30 -10.38
N THR A 152 -4.12 4.05 -10.06
CA THR A 152 -5.03 4.67 -11.07
C THR A 152 -4.34 5.75 -11.92
N LYS A 153 -3.34 6.42 -11.35
CA LYS A 153 -2.52 7.46 -12.01
C LYS A 153 -1.54 6.90 -13.05
N LEU A 154 -1.28 5.59 -13.04
CA LEU A 154 -0.34 4.94 -13.96
C LEU A 154 -1.02 4.32 -15.19
N ASP A 155 -2.19 4.83 -15.57
CA ASP A 155 -2.97 4.35 -16.71
C ASP A 155 -2.43 4.88 -18.06
N LYS A 156 -1.21 4.46 -18.40
CA LYS A 156 -0.49 4.90 -19.60
C LYS A 156 -1.21 4.45 -20.87
N VAL A 157 -1.33 5.37 -21.83
CA VAL A 157 -1.86 5.10 -23.17
C VAL A 157 -0.89 4.25 -23.97
N ASN A 158 -1.41 3.19 -24.59
CA ASN A 158 -0.64 2.28 -25.44
C ASN A 158 -0.92 2.49 -26.94
N TYR A 159 0.04 2.09 -27.75
CA TYR A 159 0.04 2.30 -29.20
C TYR A 159 0.39 1.01 -29.91
N ASN A 160 -0.30 0.71 -31.01
CA ASN A 160 0.14 -0.26 -31.99
C ASN A 160 0.88 0.48 -33.10
N LYS A 161 2.20 0.31 -33.17
CA LYS A 161 3.10 1.14 -34.00
C LYS A 161 2.96 2.64 -33.67
N LYS A 162 2.20 3.39 -34.47
CA LYS A 162 1.93 4.82 -34.28
C LYS A 162 0.47 5.11 -33.95
N GLU A 163 -0.40 4.13 -34.05
CA GLU A 163 -1.84 4.29 -33.83
C GLU A 163 -2.14 4.09 -32.35
N GLN A 164 -2.84 5.05 -31.77
CA GLN A 164 -3.30 4.97 -30.39
C GLN A 164 -4.34 3.87 -30.25
N LEU A 165 -4.16 2.99 -29.27
CA LEU A 165 -5.15 1.96 -28.94
C LEU A 165 -6.32 2.55 -28.14
N PRO A 166 -7.50 1.90 -28.16
CA PRO A 166 -8.61 2.24 -27.27
C PRO A 166 -8.19 2.20 -25.79
N SER A 167 -8.88 2.96 -24.94
CA SER A 167 -8.52 3.12 -23.52
C SER A 167 -8.50 1.81 -22.74
N GLU A 168 -9.25 0.79 -23.17
CA GLU A 168 -9.23 -0.55 -22.56
C GLU A 168 -7.84 -1.21 -22.63
N PHE A 169 -6.98 -0.80 -23.56
CA PHE A 169 -5.60 -1.26 -23.68
C PHE A 169 -4.62 -0.42 -22.87
N ASN A 170 -5.04 0.63 -22.18
CA ASN A 170 -4.18 1.37 -21.27
C ASN A 170 -3.72 0.47 -20.11
N ASP A 171 -2.60 0.82 -19.48
CA ASP A 171 -1.93 -0.04 -18.49
C ASP A 171 -2.86 -0.47 -17.33
N ALA A 172 -3.65 0.45 -16.75
CA ALA A 172 -4.54 0.14 -15.62
C ALA A 172 -5.84 -0.55 -16.06
N HIS A 173 -6.37 -0.20 -17.24
CA HIS A 173 -7.54 -0.88 -17.81
C HIS A 173 -7.24 -2.33 -18.17
N ALA A 174 -6.07 -2.60 -18.76
CA ALA A 174 -5.61 -3.95 -19.04
C ALA A 174 -5.37 -4.75 -17.75
N ALA A 175 -4.85 -4.11 -16.70
CA ALA A 175 -4.70 -4.74 -15.39
C ALA A 175 -6.06 -5.09 -14.76
N LEU A 176 -7.03 -4.18 -14.81
CA LEU A 176 -8.39 -4.43 -14.33
C LEU A 176 -9.05 -5.57 -15.10
N ARG A 177 -8.95 -5.59 -16.43
CA ARG A 177 -9.47 -6.69 -17.26
C ARG A 177 -8.79 -8.02 -16.90
N GLY A 178 -7.47 -8.01 -16.69
CA GLY A 178 -6.73 -9.18 -16.26
C GLY A 178 -7.25 -9.76 -14.93
N PHE A 179 -7.54 -8.89 -13.96
CA PHE A 179 -8.15 -9.27 -12.68
C PHE A 179 -9.61 -9.72 -12.82
N ALA A 180 -10.42 -8.99 -13.58
CA ALA A 180 -11.83 -9.33 -13.79
C ALA A 180 -11.99 -10.72 -14.45
N ASN A 181 -11.10 -11.06 -15.38
CA ASN A 181 -11.11 -12.34 -16.09
C ASN A 181 -10.39 -13.49 -15.34
N SER A 182 -9.83 -13.24 -14.15
CA SER A 182 -9.21 -14.30 -13.33
C SER A 182 -10.23 -15.06 -12.49
N ASN A 183 -9.86 -16.22 -11.98
CA ASN A 183 -10.68 -17.07 -11.12
C ASN A 183 -10.72 -16.58 -9.65
N LEU A 184 -10.04 -15.47 -9.34
CA LEU A 184 -10.01 -14.93 -7.98
C LEU A 184 -11.35 -14.33 -7.56
N GLU A 185 -11.89 -14.75 -6.42
CA GLU A 185 -12.98 -14.03 -5.75
C GLU A 185 -12.37 -13.17 -4.64
N SER A 186 -11.92 -11.96 -5.00
CA SER A 186 -11.16 -11.08 -4.11
C SER A 186 -11.40 -9.60 -4.42
N SER A 187 -10.58 -8.72 -3.84
CA SER A 187 -10.78 -7.28 -3.95
C SER A 187 -9.68 -6.60 -4.77
N VAL A 188 -10.04 -5.53 -5.48
CA VAL A 188 -9.10 -4.58 -6.09
C VAL A 188 -9.00 -3.33 -5.24
N VAL A 189 -7.79 -3.05 -4.78
CA VAL A 189 -7.39 -1.83 -4.09
C VAL A 189 -7.00 -0.77 -5.11
N LEU A 190 -7.78 0.30 -5.20
CA LEU A 190 -7.50 1.45 -6.06
C LEU A 190 -6.73 2.51 -5.27
N SER A 191 -5.56 2.89 -5.77
CA SER A 191 -4.65 3.84 -5.12
C SER A 191 -4.18 4.96 -6.05
N ALA A 192 -3.55 5.99 -5.47
CA ALA A 192 -2.99 7.14 -6.18
C ALA A 192 -4.02 8.04 -6.90
N GLY A 193 -5.22 8.15 -6.32
CA GLY A 193 -6.28 9.09 -6.75
C GLY A 193 -7.39 8.44 -7.57
N MET A 194 -8.31 9.28 -8.07
CA MET A 194 -9.46 8.86 -8.86
C MET A 194 -9.15 8.90 -10.37
N ASN A 195 -9.52 7.86 -11.11
CA ASN A 195 -9.51 7.84 -12.57
C ASN A 195 -10.92 7.50 -13.08
N PRO A 196 -11.75 8.51 -13.45
CA PRO A 196 -13.14 8.30 -13.86
C PRO A 196 -13.33 7.35 -15.05
N ARG A 197 -12.35 7.29 -15.97
CA ARG A 197 -12.40 6.38 -17.13
C ARG A 197 -12.24 4.94 -16.68
N LEU A 198 -11.22 4.67 -15.86
CA LEU A 198 -11.01 3.36 -15.26
C LEU A 198 -12.21 2.93 -14.41
N TYR A 199 -12.76 3.84 -13.59
CA TYR A 199 -13.90 3.56 -12.72
C TYR A 199 -15.15 3.20 -13.52
N SER A 200 -15.37 3.86 -14.66
CA SER A 200 -16.46 3.52 -15.57
C SER A 200 -16.23 2.17 -16.26
N TYR A 201 -14.98 1.79 -16.52
CA TYR A 201 -14.65 0.53 -17.17
C TYR A 201 -15.01 -0.71 -16.32
N PHE A 202 -15.14 -0.58 -14.99
CA PHE A 202 -15.65 -1.64 -14.12
C PHE A 202 -17.07 -2.10 -14.51
N GLU A 203 -17.90 -1.22 -15.07
CA GLU A 203 -19.27 -1.54 -15.47
C GLU A 203 -19.36 -2.68 -16.51
N ASN A 204 -18.27 -2.94 -17.22
CA ASN A 204 -18.18 -3.96 -18.26
C ASN A 204 -18.07 -5.39 -17.70
N PHE A 205 -17.90 -5.56 -16.39
CA PHE A 205 -17.62 -6.85 -15.76
C PHE A 205 -18.71 -7.20 -14.74
N SER A 206 -19.43 -8.30 -14.98
CA SER A 206 -20.58 -8.73 -14.15
C SER A 206 -20.23 -9.01 -12.69
N ASP A 207 -19.01 -9.45 -12.42
CA ASP A 207 -18.60 -9.93 -11.10
C ASP A 207 -18.41 -8.83 -10.05
N PHE A 208 -18.46 -7.55 -10.47
CA PHE A 208 -18.49 -6.39 -9.57
C PHE A 208 -19.91 -5.98 -9.12
N PHE A 209 -20.95 -6.60 -9.68
CA PHE A 209 -22.33 -6.36 -9.30
C PHE A 209 -22.79 -7.43 -8.29
N PRO A 210 -23.73 -7.10 -7.39
CA PRO A 210 -24.25 -8.08 -6.44
C PRO A 210 -25.01 -9.21 -7.16
N THR A 211 -24.79 -10.46 -6.75
CA THR A 211 -25.63 -11.60 -7.13
C THR A 211 -26.97 -11.56 -6.40
N LYS A 212 -27.88 -12.49 -6.72
CA LYS A 212 -29.18 -12.62 -6.05
C LYS A 212 -29.06 -12.89 -4.54
N GLU A 213 -27.95 -13.48 -4.13
CA GLU A 213 -27.56 -13.76 -2.75
C GLU A 213 -26.85 -12.57 -2.09
N ASN A 214 -26.84 -11.40 -2.75
CA ASN A 214 -26.15 -10.17 -2.33
C ASN A 214 -24.62 -10.34 -2.18
N VAL A 215 -24.03 -11.27 -2.92
CA VAL A 215 -22.58 -11.49 -2.93
C VAL A 215 -21.94 -10.70 -4.07
N ILE A 216 -20.83 -10.03 -3.79
CA ILE A 216 -19.97 -9.43 -4.82
C ILE A 216 -18.69 -10.26 -4.89
N LYS A 217 -18.42 -10.85 -6.06
CA LYS A 217 -17.25 -11.71 -6.29
C LYS A 217 -15.96 -10.92 -6.41
N LYS A 218 -16.00 -9.79 -7.14
CA LYS A 218 -14.87 -8.89 -7.32
C LYS A 218 -15.19 -7.58 -6.60
N LYS A 219 -14.52 -7.33 -5.48
CA LYS A 219 -14.83 -6.21 -4.59
C LYS A 219 -13.95 -4.99 -4.90
N ILE A 220 -14.42 -3.79 -4.57
CA ILE A 220 -13.66 -2.55 -4.72
C ILE A 220 -13.25 -2.03 -3.34
N ILE A 221 -11.96 -1.76 -3.18
CA ILE A 221 -11.37 -1.10 -2.00
C ILE A 221 -10.81 0.24 -2.45
N LEU A 222 -11.20 1.32 -1.78
CA LEU A 222 -10.65 2.65 -2.03
C LEU A 222 -9.65 3.02 -0.94
N LYS A 223 -8.40 3.30 -1.34
CA LYS A 223 -7.43 3.94 -0.44
C LYS A 223 -7.73 5.43 -0.39
N VAL A 224 -8.00 5.96 0.79
CA VAL A 224 -8.49 7.33 0.99
C VAL A 224 -7.72 8.04 2.10
N SER A 225 -7.64 9.36 1.97
CA SER A 225 -6.94 10.26 2.89
C SER A 225 -7.87 11.18 3.67
N ASP A 226 -9.17 11.17 3.38
CA ASP A 226 -10.18 12.02 4.00
C ASP A 226 -11.60 11.51 3.67
N TYR A 227 -12.57 11.85 4.52
CA TYR A 227 -13.96 11.40 4.39
C TYR A 227 -14.64 11.97 3.13
N ARG A 228 -14.40 13.24 2.82
CA ARG A 228 -15.02 13.92 1.67
C ARG A 228 -14.65 13.23 0.35
N SER A 229 -13.38 12.94 0.14
CA SER A 229 -12.86 12.22 -1.02
C SER A 229 -13.46 10.81 -1.11
N ALA A 230 -13.58 10.11 0.01
CA ALA A 230 -14.23 8.80 0.09
C ALA A 230 -15.71 8.84 -0.33
N LEU A 231 -16.46 9.83 0.17
CA LEU A 231 -17.87 10.02 -0.18
C LEU A 231 -18.03 10.35 -1.67
N ILE A 232 -17.20 11.25 -2.22
CA ILE A 232 -17.25 11.62 -3.64
C ILE A 232 -17.00 10.40 -4.53
N GLN A 233 -15.95 9.64 -4.24
CA GLN A 233 -15.60 8.45 -5.02
C GLN A 233 -16.64 7.33 -4.86
N GLY A 234 -17.17 7.14 -3.65
CA GLY A 234 -18.26 6.21 -3.37
C GLY A 234 -19.52 6.55 -4.16
N LYS A 235 -19.97 7.80 -4.12
CA LYS A 235 -21.12 8.28 -4.91
C LYS A 235 -20.88 8.13 -6.42
N PHE A 236 -19.64 8.34 -6.89
CA PHE A 236 -19.30 8.14 -8.30
C PHE A 236 -19.49 6.68 -8.73
N LEU A 237 -18.96 5.72 -7.96
CA LEU A 237 -19.09 4.29 -8.23
C LEU A 237 -20.53 3.78 -8.04
N ALA A 238 -21.25 4.26 -7.03
CA ALA A 238 -22.65 3.88 -6.82
C ALA A 238 -23.56 4.29 -7.99
N LYS A 239 -23.34 5.47 -8.57
CA LYS A 239 -24.05 5.90 -9.80
C LYS A 239 -23.80 4.97 -10.99
N LYS A 240 -22.76 4.15 -10.93
CA LYS A 240 -22.36 3.14 -11.92
C LYS A 240 -22.90 1.74 -11.58
N GLY A 241 -23.61 1.58 -10.47
CA GLY A 241 -24.10 0.30 -9.98
C GLY A 241 -23.02 -0.50 -9.25
N LEU A 242 -21.92 0.14 -8.84
CA LEU A 242 -20.76 -0.49 -8.23
C LEU A 242 -20.67 -0.12 -6.75
N TRP A 243 -20.40 -1.11 -5.90
CA TRP A 243 -20.26 -0.92 -4.47
C TRP A 243 -18.80 -0.87 -4.04
N VAL A 244 -18.46 0.09 -3.17
CA VAL A 244 -17.18 0.11 -2.45
C VAL A 244 -17.34 -0.78 -1.22
N SER A 245 -16.65 -1.91 -1.18
CA SER A 245 -16.71 -2.86 -0.06
C SER A 245 -15.82 -2.45 1.10
N GLU A 246 -14.80 -1.63 0.86
CA GLU A 246 -13.90 -1.16 1.91
C GLU A 246 -13.35 0.24 1.61
N TYR A 247 -13.34 1.10 2.62
CA TYR A 247 -12.52 2.31 2.64
C TYR A 247 -11.30 2.08 3.53
N ARG A 248 -10.12 2.15 2.92
CA ARG A 248 -8.83 1.94 3.58
C ARG A 248 -8.17 3.28 3.82
N ILE A 249 -8.23 3.73 5.07
CA ILE A 249 -7.68 5.00 5.52
C ILE A 249 -6.18 4.83 5.73
N GLU A 250 -5.38 5.75 5.18
CA GLU A 250 -3.93 5.72 5.32
C GLU A 250 -3.38 6.98 5.96
N SER A 251 -2.36 6.83 6.81
CA SER A 251 -1.53 7.97 7.20
C SER A 251 -0.89 8.60 5.96
N GLY A 252 -0.98 9.92 5.86
CA GLY A 252 -0.43 10.68 4.73
C GLY A 252 1.10 10.59 4.62
N LEU A 253 1.80 10.58 5.75
CA LEU A 253 3.27 10.59 5.79
C LEU A 253 3.90 9.37 6.46
N ASN A 254 3.23 8.73 7.43
CA ASN A 254 3.79 7.63 8.23
C ASN A 254 3.58 6.23 7.60
N CYS A 255 3.44 6.17 6.26
CA CYS A 255 3.33 4.94 5.48
C CYS A 255 4.61 4.68 4.67
N GLY A 256 4.81 3.45 4.19
CA GLY A 256 5.84 3.18 3.18
C GLY A 256 5.44 3.69 1.78
N GLY A 257 6.41 3.94 0.90
CA GLY A 257 6.16 4.33 -0.49
C GLY A 257 5.86 5.81 -0.68
N HIS A 258 4.88 6.13 -1.53
CA HIS A 258 4.49 7.51 -1.79
C HIS A 258 3.86 8.14 -0.56
N ALA A 259 4.24 9.38 -0.28
CA ALA A 259 3.75 10.15 0.86
C ALA A 259 2.99 11.38 0.37
N PHE A 260 1.84 11.62 1.00
CA PHE A 260 0.91 12.70 0.68
C PHE A 260 0.54 13.43 1.97
N ALA A 261 1.14 14.61 2.18
CA ALA A 261 0.93 15.41 3.40
C ALA A 261 -0.46 16.08 3.50
N SER A 262 -1.45 15.64 2.71
CA SER A 262 -2.76 16.28 2.55
C SER A 262 -2.66 17.84 2.59
N ASP A 263 -3.65 18.52 3.16
CA ASP A 263 -3.54 19.95 3.53
C ASP A 263 -3.30 20.08 5.05
N GLY A 264 -2.57 19.14 5.66
CA GLY A 264 -2.30 19.13 7.12
C GLY A 264 -3.31 18.34 7.95
N TYR A 265 -4.15 17.50 7.34
CA TYR A 265 -5.08 16.64 8.07
C TYR A 265 -4.36 15.40 8.64
N LEU A 266 -4.45 15.22 9.95
CA LEU A 266 -3.88 14.08 10.68
C LEU A 266 -4.84 12.87 10.68
N MET A 267 -4.27 11.67 10.81
CA MET A 267 -5.01 10.42 10.68
C MET A 267 -6.10 10.23 11.74
N GLY A 268 -5.86 10.62 12.99
CA GLY A 268 -6.86 10.43 14.06
C GLY A 268 -8.17 11.18 13.82
N PRO A 269 -8.16 12.50 13.56
CA PRO A 269 -9.36 13.25 13.18
C PRO A 269 -10.11 12.64 11.99
N ILE A 270 -9.38 12.17 10.97
CA ILE A 270 -9.98 11.49 9.81
C ILE A 270 -10.71 10.21 10.27
N LEU A 271 -10.06 9.37 11.07
CA LEU A 271 -10.66 8.15 11.59
C LEU A 271 -11.91 8.43 12.44
N GLU A 272 -11.90 9.48 13.26
CA GLU A 272 -13.06 9.89 14.05
C GLU A 272 -14.23 10.33 13.15
N GLU A 273 -13.95 11.06 12.07
CA GLU A 273 -14.96 11.47 11.09
C GLU A 273 -15.61 10.25 10.42
N PHE A 274 -14.82 9.25 9.99
CA PHE A 274 -15.35 8.00 9.45
C PHE A 274 -16.17 7.22 10.46
N LYS A 275 -15.73 7.15 11.73
CA LYS A 275 -16.48 6.49 12.81
C LYS A 275 -17.85 7.15 13.01
N ASN A 276 -17.90 8.48 13.07
CA ASN A 276 -19.13 9.22 13.32
C ASN A 276 -20.10 9.18 12.13
N HIS A 277 -19.57 9.17 10.90
CA HIS A 277 -20.38 9.26 9.68
C HIS A 277 -20.41 7.96 8.85
N LYS A 278 -20.08 6.80 9.45
CA LYS A 278 -20.11 5.49 8.76
C LYS A 278 -21.51 5.17 8.22
N ASN A 279 -22.55 5.37 9.03
CA ASN A 279 -23.92 5.08 8.63
C ASN A 279 -24.43 6.04 7.54
N ASP A 280 -24.07 7.32 7.64
CA ASP A 280 -24.39 8.33 6.62
C ASP A 280 -23.74 7.95 5.28
N LEU A 281 -22.45 7.56 5.31
CA LEU A 281 -21.72 7.10 4.13
C LEU A 281 -22.38 5.90 3.48
N ILE A 282 -22.76 4.89 4.26
CA ILE A 282 -23.46 3.69 3.77
C ILE A 282 -24.79 4.08 3.13
N SER A 283 -25.61 4.87 3.82
CA SER A 283 -26.95 5.26 3.35
C SER A 283 -26.88 6.06 2.06
N ASP A 284 -26.03 7.10 2.02
CA ASP A 284 -25.85 7.97 0.87
C ASP A 284 -25.41 7.21 -0.40
N VAL A 285 -24.47 6.28 -0.23
CA VAL A 285 -23.93 5.49 -1.35
C VAL A 285 -24.92 4.41 -1.75
N HIS A 286 -25.59 3.74 -0.80
CA HIS A 286 -26.56 2.69 -1.09
C HIS A 286 -27.79 3.22 -1.85
N ASN A 287 -28.32 4.38 -1.46
CA ASN A 287 -29.49 4.97 -2.13
C ASN A 287 -29.20 5.26 -3.62
N LEU A 288 -27.99 5.71 -3.94
CA LEU A 288 -27.56 5.91 -5.33
C LEU A 288 -27.34 4.58 -6.07
N LEU A 289 -26.82 3.58 -5.36
CA LEU A 289 -26.56 2.24 -5.90
C LEU A 289 -27.86 1.58 -6.37
N VAL A 290 -28.89 1.60 -5.52
CA VAL A 290 -30.21 1.00 -5.80
C VAL A 290 -30.78 1.54 -7.11
N GLY A 291 -30.89 2.86 -7.24
CA GLY A 291 -31.42 3.48 -8.47
C GLY A 291 -30.56 3.18 -9.70
N SER A 292 -29.24 3.04 -9.56
CA SER A 292 -28.38 2.65 -10.69
C SER A 292 -28.58 1.19 -11.10
N LEU A 293 -28.72 0.27 -10.14
CA LEU A 293 -28.95 -1.15 -10.40
C LEU A 293 -30.31 -1.39 -11.07
N GLU A 294 -31.37 -0.73 -10.60
CA GLU A 294 -32.70 -0.79 -11.20
C GLU A 294 -32.68 -0.36 -12.67
N ASN A 295 -32.10 0.81 -12.95
CA ASN A 295 -32.00 1.34 -14.31
C ASN A 295 -31.19 0.44 -15.25
N LYS A 296 -30.27 -0.36 -14.71
CA LYS A 296 -29.44 -1.31 -15.46
C LYS A 296 -30.05 -2.71 -15.55
N GLY A 297 -31.22 -2.95 -14.95
CA GLY A 297 -31.83 -4.28 -14.88
C GLY A 297 -30.97 -5.30 -14.13
N LYS A 298 -30.20 -4.85 -13.12
CA LYS A 298 -29.37 -5.71 -12.26
C LYS A 298 -30.11 -6.05 -10.98
N HIS A 299 -29.62 -7.07 -10.27
CA HIS A 299 -30.15 -7.42 -8.95
C HIS A 299 -29.97 -6.24 -7.98
N VAL A 300 -31.03 -5.95 -7.22
CA VAL A 300 -31.05 -4.87 -6.23
C VAL A 300 -31.05 -5.50 -4.84
N PRO A 301 -30.06 -5.21 -3.99
CA PRO A 301 -30.04 -5.74 -2.64
C PRO A 301 -31.12 -5.07 -1.76
N ASN A 302 -31.85 -5.88 -0.98
CA ASN A 302 -32.93 -5.39 -0.10
C ASN A 302 -32.43 -4.59 1.12
N ALA A 303 -31.13 -4.66 1.40
CA ALA A 303 -30.46 -3.94 2.47
C ALA A 303 -29.08 -3.48 1.99
N PRO A 304 -28.46 -2.48 2.66
CA PRO A 304 -27.09 -2.10 2.35
C PRO A 304 -26.14 -3.29 2.38
N LEU A 305 -25.26 -3.35 1.38
CA LEU A 305 -24.18 -4.33 1.32
C LEU A 305 -23.15 -4.02 2.41
N ASP A 306 -22.39 -5.03 2.84
CA ASP A 306 -21.38 -4.87 3.88
C ASP A 306 -20.31 -3.83 3.48
N LEU A 307 -19.93 -2.97 4.43
CA LEU A 307 -18.90 -1.95 4.26
C LEU A 307 -17.89 -2.02 5.41
N LYS A 308 -16.64 -2.28 5.04
CA LYS A 308 -15.50 -2.26 5.94
C LYS A 308 -14.81 -0.88 5.94
N ILE A 309 -14.39 -0.44 7.12
CA ILE A 309 -13.45 0.67 7.30
C ILE A 309 -12.18 0.07 7.90
N THR A 310 -11.04 0.29 7.24
CA THR A 310 -9.74 -0.20 7.72
C THR A 310 -8.75 0.95 7.80
N ALA A 311 -7.69 0.76 8.58
CA ALA A 311 -6.68 1.81 8.78
C ALA A 311 -5.26 1.24 8.69
N GLN A 312 -4.33 2.04 8.17
CA GLN A 312 -2.91 1.69 8.14
C GLN A 312 -1.99 2.91 8.16
N GLY A 313 -0.77 2.70 8.64
CA GLY A 313 0.26 3.74 8.72
C GLY A 313 0.84 3.83 10.12
N GLY A 314 2.17 3.72 10.22
CA GLY A 314 2.90 3.89 11.48
C GLY A 314 2.74 2.80 12.53
N VAL A 315 1.67 1.99 12.48
CA VAL A 315 1.35 0.97 13.50
C VAL A 315 2.52 0.04 13.72
N GLY A 316 2.92 -0.11 14.98
CA GLY A 316 4.10 -0.85 15.38
C GLY A 316 3.94 -1.68 16.64
N THR A 317 2.89 -1.52 17.45
CA THR A 317 2.69 -2.32 18.67
C THR A 317 1.29 -2.93 18.75
N SER A 318 1.10 -3.91 19.65
CA SER A 318 -0.21 -4.49 19.96
C SER A 318 -1.18 -3.47 20.51
N GLU A 319 -0.71 -2.56 21.38
CA GLU A 319 -1.53 -1.53 22.01
C GLU A 319 -2.08 -0.55 20.97
N GLU A 320 -1.26 -0.14 20.00
CA GLU A 320 -1.70 0.70 18.89
C GLU A 320 -2.70 -0.02 17.98
N HIS A 321 -2.49 -1.32 17.74
CA HIS A 321 -3.40 -2.15 16.95
C HIS A 321 -4.78 -2.25 17.61
N GLU A 322 -4.82 -2.60 18.89
CA GLU A 322 -6.05 -2.72 19.67
C GLU A 322 -6.74 -1.37 19.82
N PHE A 323 -5.97 -0.31 20.14
CA PHE A 323 -6.48 1.05 20.20
C PHE A 323 -7.20 1.46 18.91
N LEU A 324 -6.62 1.17 17.74
CA LEU A 324 -7.28 1.50 16.46
C LEU A 324 -8.62 0.77 16.28
N LEU A 325 -8.65 -0.52 16.59
CA LEU A 325 -9.87 -1.33 16.50
C LEU A 325 -10.97 -0.81 17.42
N ASP A 326 -10.62 -0.55 18.69
CA ASP A 326 -11.59 -0.29 19.74
C ASP A 326 -12.03 1.18 19.78
N ASN A 327 -11.09 2.13 19.63
CA ASN A 327 -11.43 3.55 19.69
C ASN A 327 -12.17 4.02 18.44
N TYR A 328 -11.77 3.53 17.26
CA TYR A 328 -12.32 3.97 15.97
C TYR A 328 -13.32 2.99 15.35
N ASN A 329 -13.56 1.84 15.97
CA ASN A 329 -14.47 0.79 15.48
C ASN A 329 -14.15 0.35 14.03
N ILE A 330 -12.87 0.27 13.69
CA ILE A 330 -12.43 -0.20 12.37
C ILE A 330 -12.40 -1.73 12.31
N ASP A 331 -12.52 -2.27 11.11
CA ASP A 331 -12.66 -3.70 10.87
C ASP A 331 -11.31 -4.44 10.86
N SER A 332 -10.24 -3.77 10.41
CA SER A 332 -8.88 -4.33 10.34
C SER A 332 -7.79 -3.26 10.29
N VAL A 333 -6.58 -3.62 10.74
CA VAL A 333 -5.37 -2.79 10.70
C VAL A 333 -4.36 -3.33 9.68
N GLY A 334 -3.87 -2.47 8.77
CA GLY A 334 -2.83 -2.85 7.81
C GLY A 334 -1.43 -2.75 8.41
N TRP A 335 -0.68 -3.86 8.38
CA TRP A 335 0.71 -3.95 8.83
C TRP A 335 1.64 -4.14 7.63
N GLY A 336 2.28 -3.06 7.19
CA GLY A 336 3.18 -3.07 6.02
C GLY A 336 4.64 -3.23 6.41
N THR A 337 5.29 -2.11 6.69
CA THR A 337 6.75 -1.99 6.85
C THR A 337 7.42 -3.09 7.70
N PRO A 338 6.90 -3.48 8.89
CA PRO A 338 7.51 -4.55 9.68
C PRO A 338 7.63 -5.88 8.93
N PHE A 339 6.68 -6.21 8.05
CA PHE A 339 6.69 -7.46 7.27
C PHE A 339 7.79 -7.52 6.21
N LEU A 340 8.46 -6.41 5.88
CA LEU A 340 9.65 -6.44 5.02
C LEU A 340 10.82 -7.21 5.66
N LEU A 341 10.79 -7.42 6.97
CA LEU A 341 11.75 -8.23 7.72
C LEU A 341 11.25 -9.67 7.98
N VAL A 342 10.17 -10.09 7.30
CA VAL A 342 9.55 -11.42 7.46
C VAL A 342 9.62 -12.19 6.14
N PRO A 343 10.69 -12.94 5.83
CA PRO A 343 10.86 -13.64 4.56
C PRO A 343 9.80 -14.72 4.29
N GLU A 344 9.21 -15.25 5.36
CA GLU A 344 8.05 -16.16 5.30
C GLU A 344 6.80 -15.49 4.72
N ALA A 345 6.71 -14.16 4.74
CA ALA A 345 5.55 -13.41 4.24
C ALA A 345 5.86 -12.57 3.00
N THR A 346 7.07 -12.03 2.87
CA THR A 346 7.44 -11.08 1.81
C THR A 346 8.66 -11.56 1.02
N THR A 347 8.88 -10.98 -0.15
CA THR A 347 10.01 -11.30 -1.02
C THR A 347 10.97 -10.13 -1.09
N VAL A 348 11.94 -10.16 -0.17
CA VAL A 348 13.03 -9.20 -0.05
C VAL A 348 14.35 -9.98 -0.14
N ASP A 349 15.32 -9.48 -0.91
CA ASP A 349 16.66 -10.09 -0.99
C ASP A 349 17.46 -9.86 0.31
N SER A 350 18.49 -10.68 0.53
CA SER A 350 19.26 -10.67 1.79
C SER A 350 19.97 -9.35 2.03
N VAL A 351 20.57 -8.74 1.00
CA VAL A 351 21.28 -7.46 1.13
C VAL A 351 20.30 -6.37 1.57
N THR A 352 19.09 -6.36 1.01
CA THR A 352 18.06 -5.40 1.39
C THR A 352 17.54 -5.65 2.83
N ILE A 353 17.34 -6.90 3.26
CA ILE A 353 16.99 -7.23 4.66
C ILE A 353 18.08 -6.74 5.63
N ASP A 354 19.35 -6.95 5.29
CA ASP A 354 20.48 -6.51 6.11
C ASP A 354 20.60 -4.99 6.22
N THR A 355 20.19 -4.26 5.18
CA THR A 355 20.10 -2.79 5.22
C THR A 355 18.91 -2.34 6.06
N LEU A 356 17.74 -2.97 5.92
CA LEU A 356 16.54 -2.63 6.71
C LEU A 356 16.76 -2.81 8.21
N LYS A 357 17.30 -3.95 8.64
CA LYS A 357 17.47 -4.26 10.07
C LYS A 357 18.51 -3.38 10.78
N ARG A 358 19.36 -2.68 10.03
CA ARG A 358 20.35 -1.72 10.55
C ARG A 358 19.87 -0.27 10.48
N ALA A 359 18.72 -0.02 9.87
CA ALA A 359 18.21 1.31 9.66
C ALA A 359 17.89 1.99 10.99
N THR A 360 18.27 3.25 11.10
CA THR A 360 17.90 4.14 12.20
C THR A 360 17.01 5.27 11.67
N GLU A 361 16.52 6.14 12.55
CA GLU A 361 15.73 7.30 12.12
C GLU A 361 16.46 8.22 11.13
N LYS A 362 17.80 8.24 11.15
CA LYS A 362 18.60 9.08 10.23
C LYS A 362 18.65 8.52 8.80
N ASP A 363 18.38 7.22 8.65
CA ASP A 363 18.44 6.50 7.38
C ASP A 363 17.09 6.52 6.64
N LEU A 364 16.01 6.83 7.35
CA LEU A 364 14.64 6.86 6.84
C LEU A 364 14.22 8.32 6.60
N TYR A 365 13.86 8.66 5.38
CA TYR A 365 13.55 10.05 5.03
C TYR A 365 12.53 10.17 3.91
N LEU A 366 11.83 11.31 3.90
CA LEU A 366 11.03 11.75 2.77
C LEU A 366 11.96 12.27 1.66
N SER A 367 11.99 11.54 0.54
CA SER A 367 12.88 11.83 -0.57
C SER A 367 12.13 12.38 -1.79
N ASP A 368 12.87 13.02 -2.68
CA ASP A 368 12.39 13.46 -3.99
C ASP A 368 12.65 12.43 -5.10
N ILE A 369 12.89 11.16 -4.80
CA ILE A 369 13.33 10.19 -5.82
C ILE A 369 12.25 9.84 -6.86
N SER A 370 10.97 10.08 -6.54
CA SER A 370 9.86 9.68 -7.42
C SER A 370 9.89 10.47 -8.73
N PRO A 371 9.82 9.78 -9.89
CA PRO A 371 9.66 10.43 -11.18
C PRO A 371 8.36 11.23 -11.33
N LEU A 372 7.34 10.94 -10.51
CA LEU A 372 6.03 11.60 -10.53
C LEU A 372 5.99 12.93 -9.76
N GLY A 373 7.11 13.34 -9.16
CA GLY A 373 7.19 14.59 -8.39
C GLY A 373 6.49 14.56 -7.03
N VAL A 374 6.12 13.38 -6.54
CA VAL A 374 5.51 13.18 -5.21
C VAL A 374 6.58 12.70 -4.23
N PRO A 375 6.62 13.20 -2.98
CA PRO A 375 7.53 12.71 -1.96
C PRO A 375 7.42 11.19 -1.75
N PHE A 376 8.54 10.57 -1.38
CA PHE A 376 8.65 9.12 -1.30
C PHE A 376 9.50 8.71 -0.11
N ASN A 377 8.90 7.96 0.83
CA ASN A 377 9.63 7.40 1.98
C ASN A 377 10.69 6.42 1.47
N SER A 378 11.94 6.65 1.87
CA SER A 378 13.10 5.97 1.32
C SER A 378 14.11 5.61 2.41
N LEU A 379 14.88 4.58 2.13
CA LEU A 379 15.98 4.11 2.97
C LEU A 379 17.32 4.49 2.34
N ARG A 380 18.18 5.17 3.09
CA ARG A 380 19.56 5.46 2.67
C ARG A 380 20.38 4.18 2.54
N GLY A 381 21.29 4.16 1.57
CA GLY A 381 22.21 3.03 1.37
C GLY A 381 21.56 1.81 0.72
N ASN A 382 20.35 1.94 0.16
CA ASN A 382 19.79 0.89 -0.68
C ASN A 382 20.65 0.70 -1.95
N THR A 383 20.70 -0.52 -2.49
CA THR A 383 21.62 -0.86 -3.59
C THR A 383 21.31 -0.07 -4.87
N ASN A 384 20.05 0.33 -5.09
CA ASN A 384 19.70 1.18 -6.23
C ASN A 384 20.22 2.62 -6.09
N GLU A 385 20.34 3.15 -4.87
CA GLU A 385 20.98 4.44 -4.62
C GLU A 385 22.48 4.39 -4.92
N ILE A 386 23.16 3.32 -4.54
CA ILE A 386 24.60 3.10 -4.84
C ILE A 386 24.83 3.11 -6.36
N VAL A 387 24.10 2.25 -7.09
CA VAL A 387 24.20 2.18 -8.57
C VAL A 387 23.87 3.52 -9.23
N LYS A 388 22.87 4.24 -8.72
CA LYS A 388 22.51 5.58 -9.23
C LYS A 388 23.66 6.57 -9.02
N ASN A 389 24.27 6.60 -7.84
CA ASN A 389 25.36 7.53 -7.51
C ASN A 389 26.62 7.21 -8.32
N ASP A 390 26.95 5.93 -8.53
CA ASP A 390 28.06 5.53 -9.40
C ASP A 390 27.87 6.02 -10.83
N ARG A 391 26.64 5.95 -11.37
CA ARG A 391 26.34 6.50 -12.69
C ARG A 391 26.49 8.01 -12.75
N ILE A 392 26.05 8.73 -11.71
CA ILE A 392 26.20 10.18 -11.63
C ILE A 392 27.69 10.54 -11.65
N ALA A 393 28.52 9.88 -10.84
CA ALA A 393 29.96 10.07 -10.80
C ALA A 393 30.65 9.81 -12.15
N ASN A 394 30.10 8.88 -12.95
CA ASN A 394 30.58 8.54 -14.29
C ASN A 394 29.93 9.35 -15.43
N ASN A 395 29.29 10.49 -15.14
CA ASN A 395 28.58 11.32 -16.13
C ASN A 395 27.51 10.57 -16.94
N LYS A 396 26.88 9.56 -16.34
CA LYS A 396 25.84 8.70 -16.93
C LYS A 396 24.53 8.76 -16.14
N ALA A 397 24.21 9.92 -15.57
CA ALA A 397 23.02 10.11 -14.74
C ALA A 397 21.72 9.65 -15.43
N GLY A 398 20.81 9.06 -14.65
CA GLY A 398 19.54 8.50 -15.11
C GLY A 398 19.61 7.02 -15.55
N SER A 399 18.45 6.45 -15.87
CA SER A 399 18.28 5.07 -16.35
C SER A 399 17.89 5.03 -17.82
N SER A 400 18.21 3.92 -18.51
CA SER A 400 17.70 3.60 -19.85
C SER A 400 16.16 3.53 -19.95
N CYS A 401 15.45 3.39 -18.83
CA CYS A 401 13.99 3.37 -18.72
C CYS A 401 13.29 2.35 -19.65
N PRO A 402 13.60 1.04 -19.53
CA PRO A 402 13.04 0.02 -20.43
C PRO A 402 11.53 -0.21 -20.23
N LYS A 403 11.04 -0.20 -18.98
CA LYS A 403 9.63 -0.50 -18.62
C LYS A 403 8.65 0.65 -18.88
N LYS A 404 9.10 1.90 -18.79
CA LYS A 404 8.33 3.11 -19.13
C LYS A 404 7.00 3.33 -18.36
N PHE A 405 6.79 2.71 -17.19
CA PHE A 405 5.53 2.86 -16.45
C PHE A 405 5.32 4.24 -15.83
N LEU A 406 6.41 4.94 -15.46
CA LEU A 406 6.37 6.27 -14.82
C LEU A 406 6.64 7.43 -15.79
N VAL A 407 6.53 7.16 -17.09
CA VAL A 407 6.72 8.16 -18.14
C VAL A 407 5.54 9.14 -18.13
N SER A 408 5.82 10.44 -17.97
CA SER A 408 4.78 11.47 -17.81
C SER A 408 5.15 12.87 -18.30
N ASN A 409 6.44 13.19 -18.47
CA ASN A 409 6.87 14.54 -18.81
C ASN A 409 6.97 14.75 -20.32
N THR A 410 6.43 15.87 -20.83
CA THR A 410 6.39 16.21 -22.26
C THR A 410 7.16 17.49 -22.61
N ASP A 411 7.97 18.02 -21.68
CA ASP A 411 8.57 19.36 -21.83
C ASP A 411 9.58 19.42 -22.99
N TYR A 412 10.13 18.27 -23.38
CA TYR A 412 11.25 18.16 -24.32
C TYR A 412 10.97 17.38 -25.60
N THR A 413 9.89 16.61 -25.62
CA THR A 413 9.64 15.64 -26.67
C THR A 413 8.15 15.41 -26.85
N ASP A 414 7.70 15.23 -28.09
CA ASP A 414 6.30 14.94 -28.42
C ASP A 414 5.75 13.72 -27.67
N LYS A 415 6.59 12.70 -27.52
CA LYS A 415 6.29 11.53 -26.69
C LYS A 415 6.81 11.78 -25.28
N PRO A 416 6.04 11.49 -24.23
CA PRO A 416 6.50 11.72 -22.88
C PRO A 416 7.77 10.91 -22.57
N ILE A 417 8.63 11.46 -21.72
CA ILE A 417 9.82 10.81 -21.17
C ILE A 417 9.75 10.80 -19.64
N CYS A 418 10.50 9.89 -19.02
CA CYS A 418 10.57 9.78 -17.56
C CYS A 418 11.64 10.74 -17.03
N THR A 419 11.35 11.45 -15.93
CA THR A 419 12.29 12.38 -15.29
C THR A 419 13.50 11.69 -14.66
N ALA A 420 13.41 10.38 -14.37
CA ALA A 420 14.54 9.53 -13.99
C ALA A 420 15.27 8.90 -15.18
N SER A 421 14.86 9.18 -16.42
CA SER A 421 15.55 8.65 -17.61
C SER A 421 16.84 9.41 -17.89
N LYS A 422 17.82 8.70 -18.44
CA LYS A 422 19.07 9.29 -18.92
C LYS A 422 18.81 10.44 -19.90
N LYS A 423 17.85 10.24 -20.82
CA LYS A 423 17.48 11.27 -21.81
C LYS A 423 17.05 12.58 -21.13
N PHE A 424 16.15 12.51 -20.15
CA PHE A 424 15.67 13.71 -19.46
C PHE A 424 16.78 14.37 -18.64
N GLN A 425 17.53 13.59 -17.85
CA GLN A 425 18.57 14.15 -16.98
C GLN A 425 19.73 14.76 -17.78
N THR A 426 20.14 14.16 -18.91
CA THR A 426 21.15 14.77 -19.78
C THR A 426 20.71 16.14 -20.28
N ILE A 427 19.49 16.27 -20.84
CA ILE A 427 18.97 17.56 -21.33
C ILE A 427 18.98 18.61 -20.20
N LYS A 428 18.44 18.25 -19.02
CA LYS A 428 18.37 19.16 -17.88
C LYS A 428 19.74 19.57 -17.32
N LEU A 429 20.70 18.66 -17.32
CA LEU A 429 22.06 18.95 -16.87
C LEU A 429 22.81 19.81 -17.88
N ASP A 430 22.55 19.66 -19.17
CA ASP A 430 23.15 20.50 -20.21
C ASP A 430 22.57 21.92 -20.20
N GLU A 431 21.26 22.08 -19.94
CA GLU A 431 20.66 23.38 -19.66
C GLU A 431 21.32 24.05 -18.44
N LEU A 432 21.47 23.30 -17.34
CA LEU A 432 22.03 23.83 -16.09
C LEU A 432 23.46 24.36 -16.26
N LYS A 433 24.27 23.77 -17.14
CA LYS A 433 25.64 24.23 -17.44
C LYS A 433 25.68 25.59 -18.13
N LEU A 434 24.59 26.00 -18.77
CA LEU A 434 24.49 27.29 -19.48
C LEU A 434 23.95 28.41 -18.58
N GLU A 435 23.47 28.07 -17.38
CA GLU A 435 22.99 29.06 -16.42
C GLU A 435 24.15 29.75 -15.70
N ASP A 436 24.12 31.08 -15.63
CA ASP A 436 25.07 31.87 -14.84
C ASP A 436 24.57 31.99 -13.38
N ILE A 437 24.93 31.00 -12.56
CA ILE A 437 24.47 30.87 -11.17
C ILE A 437 25.63 30.54 -10.23
N SER A 438 25.42 30.79 -8.93
CA SER A 438 26.42 30.46 -7.91
C SER A 438 26.72 28.96 -7.86
N SER A 439 27.91 28.59 -7.40
CA SER A 439 28.29 27.18 -7.23
C SER A 439 27.34 26.42 -6.28
N SER A 440 26.85 27.11 -5.25
CA SER A 440 25.88 26.55 -4.30
C SER A 440 24.54 26.24 -4.97
N ASP A 441 24.00 27.20 -5.74
CA ASP A 441 22.74 27.01 -6.48
C ASP A 441 22.88 25.94 -7.56
N TYR A 442 24.03 25.87 -8.24
CA TYR A 442 24.33 24.83 -9.21
C TYR A 442 24.28 23.45 -8.57
N THR A 443 24.96 23.25 -7.44
CA THR A 443 24.93 21.98 -6.70
C THR A 443 23.52 21.60 -6.26
N GLN A 444 22.73 22.56 -5.77
CA GLN A 444 21.34 22.31 -5.37
C GLN A 444 20.48 21.85 -6.56
N LYS A 445 20.54 22.55 -7.69
CA LYS A 445 19.81 22.19 -8.91
C LYS A 445 20.28 20.85 -9.49
N PHE A 446 21.59 20.61 -9.52
CA PHE A 446 22.18 19.35 -9.95
C PHE A 446 21.64 18.17 -9.13
N ASN A 447 21.65 18.29 -7.80
CA ASN A 447 21.14 17.28 -6.89
C ASN A 447 19.63 17.04 -7.10
N LYS A 448 18.85 18.10 -7.34
CA LYS A 448 17.40 17.99 -7.60
C LYS A 448 17.10 17.24 -8.90
N ILE A 449 17.88 17.47 -9.95
CA ILE A 449 17.76 16.76 -11.24
C ILE A 449 18.12 15.28 -11.08
N THR A 450 19.25 15.01 -10.43
CA THR A 450 19.82 13.66 -10.31
C THR A 450 19.23 12.83 -9.16
N ALA A 451 18.43 13.43 -8.28
CA ALA A 451 17.72 12.73 -7.22
C ALA A 451 16.77 11.64 -7.77
N LYS A 452 16.19 11.86 -8.96
CA LYS A 452 15.18 10.97 -9.57
C LYS A 452 15.78 9.60 -9.87
N THR A 453 15.09 8.54 -9.44
CA THR A 453 15.54 7.15 -9.64
C THR A 453 14.53 6.29 -10.38
N CYS A 454 15.01 5.20 -11.01
CA CYS A 454 14.15 4.27 -11.74
C CYS A 454 13.42 3.32 -10.80
N LEU A 455 12.26 3.75 -10.30
CA LEU A 455 11.43 2.94 -9.40
C LEU A 455 10.82 1.70 -10.07
N CYS A 456 10.61 1.70 -11.39
CA CYS A 456 10.04 0.57 -12.12
C CYS A 456 10.92 -0.69 -12.03
N GLU A 457 12.25 -0.52 -12.13
CA GLU A 457 13.19 -1.63 -11.97
C GLU A 457 13.55 -1.83 -10.50
N GLY A 458 13.90 -0.73 -9.80
CA GLY A 458 14.36 -0.80 -8.41
C GLY A 458 13.38 -1.52 -7.47
N LEU A 459 12.06 -1.27 -7.59
CA LEU A 459 11.04 -1.91 -6.74
C LEU A 459 10.66 -3.33 -7.20
N SER A 460 11.17 -3.78 -8.34
CA SER A 460 10.89 -5.11 -8.92
C SER A 460 12.03 -6.11 -8.69
N ASN A 461 13.26 -5.60 -8.52
CA ASN A 461 14.46 -6.41 -8.55
C ASN A 461 14.61 -7.40 -7.38
N ALA A 462 14.05 -7.08 -6.21
CA ALA A 462 14.18 -7.94 -5.04
C ALA A 462 13.67 -9.37 -5.30
N ALA A 463 12.52 -9.53 -5.98
CA ALA A 463 11.99 -10.85 -6.31
C ALA A 463 12.81 -11.60 -7.36
N LEU A 464 13.42 -10.89 -8.30
CA LEU A 464 14.28 -11.50 -9.30
C LEU A 464 15.59 -12.00 -8.68
N ILE A 465 16.20 -11.19 -7.82
CA ILE A 465 17.44 -11.54 -7.10
C ILE A 465 17.19 -12.69 -6.13
N LYS A 466 16.14 -12.61 -5.32
CA LYS A 466 15.81 -13.64 -4.30
C LYS A 466 15.54 -15.02 -4.90
N ASN A 467 15.07 -15.08 -6.15
CA ASN A 467 14.70 -16.32 -6.83
C ASN A 467 15.68 -16.69 -7.98
N ASP A 468 16.86 -16.06 -8.03
CA ASP A 468 17.90 -16.32 -9.04
C ASP A 468 17.42 -16.19 -10.51
N ILE A 469 16.45 -15.29 -10.74
CA ILE A 469 15.88 -15.05 -12.07
C ILE A 469 16.76 -14.05 -12.81
N LYS A 470 17.39 -14.50 -13.90
CA LYS A 470 18.29 -13.68 -14.72
C LYS A 470 17.58 -12.45 -15.30
N GLN A 471 18.17 -11.28 -15.04
CA GLN A 471 17.76 -10.02 -15.64
C GLN A 471 18.53 -9.75 -16.94
N LYS A 472 17.89 -9.05 -17.87
CA LYS A 472 18.53 -8.54 -19.09
C LYS A 472 18.51 -7.02 -19.04
N GLY A 473 19.59 -6.39 -19.49
CA GLY A 473 19.66 -4.94 -19.64
C GLY A 473 20.70 -4.29 -18.73
N GLU A 474 20.50 -3.00 -18.48
CA GLU A 474 21.35 -2.19 -17.62
C GLU A 474 21.21 -2.63 -16.16
N GLU A 475 22.34 -2.87 -15.48
CA GLU A 475 22.38 -3.24 -14.06
C GLU A 475 21.63 -2.22 -13.21
N GLN A 476 20.64 -2.65 -12.43
CA GLN A 476 19.93 -1.80 -11.47
C GLN A 476 19.95 -2.47 -10.09
N GLY A 477 20.06 -1.68 -9.02
CA GLY A 477 19.93 -2.20 -7.67
C GLY A 477 18.47 -2.40 -7.24
N VAL A 478 18.26 -2.65 -5.96
CA VAL A 478 16.95 -2.70 -5.31
C VAL A 478 16.67 -1.36 -4.65
N ALA A 479 15.58 -0.73 -5.07
CA ALA A 479 15.00 0.42 -4.38
C ALA A 479 14.02 -0.12 -3.34
N ILE A 480 13.96 0.47 -2.16
CA ILE A 480 13.00 0.09 -1.12
C ILE A 480 12.46 1.32 -0.41
N CYS A 481 11.21 1.21 0.02
CA CYS A 481 10.44 2.33 0.54
C CYS A 481 9.70 1.99 1.84
N PRO A 482 10.43 1.57 2.90
CA PRO A 482 9.80 1.34 4.20
C PRO A 482 9.26 2.65 4.77
N GLY A 483 8.23 2.55 5.61
CA GLY A 483 7.81 3.67 6.45
C GLY A 483 8.82 3.94 7.58
N PRO A 484 8.69 5.07 8.29
CA PRO A 484 9.59 5.47 9.37
C PRO A 484 9.70 4.46 10.51
N ASN A 485 8.66 3.65 10.68
CA ASN A 485 8.60 2.64 11.74
C ASN A 485 9.71 1.57 11.62
N MET A 486 10.34 1.41 10.45
CA MET A 486 11.45 0.47 10.27
C MET A 486 12.63 0.71 11.21
N ALA A 487 12.85 1.96 11.68
CA ALA A 487 13.94 2.30 12.59
C ALA A 487 13.93 1.52 13.92
N TYR A 488 12.80 0.91 14.27
CA TYR A 488 12.59 0.23 15.55
C TYR A 488 12.54 -1.30 15.41
N PHE A 489 12.62 -1.85 14.19
CA PHE A 489 12.69 -3.29 13.93
C PHE A 489 14.09 -3.67 13.47
N SER A 490 14.86 -4.31 14.35
CA SER A 490 16.31 -4.49 14.18
C SER A 490 16.77 -5.91 13.85
N LYS A 491 15.84 -6.83 13.60
CA LYS A 491 16.16 -8.22 13.23
C LYS A 491 15.21 -8.78 12.17
N GLU A 492 15.69 -9.81 11.48
CA GLU A 492 14.83 -10.70 10.69
C GLU A 492 13.91 -11.47 11.63
N LEU A 493 12.65 -11.68 11.21
CA LEU A 493 11.58 -12.24 12.02
C LEU A 493 10.90 -13.40 11.28
N SER A 494 10.55 -14.44 12.02
CA SER A 494 9.61 -15.45 11.54
C SER A 494 8.19 -14.87 11.44
N LEU A 495 7.33 -15.51 10.65
CA LEU A 495 5.92 -15.10 10.56
C LEU A 495 5.25 -15.16 11.93
N LYS A 496 5.53 -16.22 12.69
CA LYS A 496 4.96 -16.44 14.02
C LYS A 496 5.37 -15.34 15.00
N GLU A 497 6.65 -14.95 15.05
CA GLU A 497 7.10 -13.84 15.91
C GLU A 497 6.37 -12.54 15.59
N MET A 498 6.21 -12.19 14.30
CA MET A 498 5.49 -10.98 13.92
C MET A 498 4.01 -11.04 14.27
N VAL A 499 3.35 -12.18 14.06
CA VAL A 499 1.94 -12.35 14.42
C VAL A 499 1.75 -12.31 15.93
N HIS A 500 2.63 -12.94 16.70
CA HIS A 500 2.64 -12.86 18.15
C HIS A 500 2.88 -11.43 18.65
N HIS A 501 3.73 -10.66 17.98
CA HIS A 501 3.91 -9.23 18.25
C HIS A 501 2.64 -8.41 18.05
N ILE A 502 1.94 -8.61 16.93
CA ILE A 502 0.69 -7.91 16.63
C ILE A 502 -0.38 -8.18 17.71
N TYR A 503 -0.43 -9.41 18.24
CA TYR A 503 -1.40 -9.83 19.26
C TYR A 503 -0.87 -9.79 20.71
N GLY A 504 0.24 -9.10 20.96
CA GLY A 504 0.77 -8.89 22.33
C GLY A 504 1.31 -10.15 23.03
N LYS A 505 1.54 -11.24 22.29
CA LYS A 505 2.13 -12.50 22.80
C LYS A 505 3.66 -12.47 22.84
N ALA A 506 4.27 -11.55 22.10
CA ALA A 506 5.71 -11.30 22.09
C ALA A 506 5.94 -9.81 21.85
N ASN A 507 7.14 -9.31 22.14
CA ASN A 507 7.57 -7.99 21.71
C ASN A 507 8.88 -8.14 20.90
N VAL A 508 8.85 -7.71 19.64
CA VAL A 508 10.02 -7.79 18.74
C VAL A 508 10.79 -6.48 18.63
N ILE A 509 10.30 -5.40 19.24
CA ILE A 509 10.94 -4.09 19.27
C ILE A 509 11.89 -4.04 20.46
N ALA A 510 13.18 -3.84 20.20
CA ALA A 510 14.22 -3.87 21.23
C ALA A 510 14.37 -2.56 22.03
N THR A 511 13.74 -1.48 21.56
CA THR A 511 13.86 -0.13 22.16
C THR A 511 12.55 0.31 22.80
N ASN A 512 12.65 0.99 23.93
CA ASN A 512 11.50 1.62 24.59
C ASN A 512 11.23 3.05 24.07
N ASN A 513 12.10 3.58 23.20
CA ASN A 513 12.03 4.96 22.72
C ASN A 513 11.28 5.09 21.38
N ARG A 514 10.39 4.15 21.07
CA ARG A 514 9.54 4.26 19.89
C ARG A 514 8.37 5.21 20.20
N PRO A 515 8.19 6.32 19.46
CA PRO A 515 7.04 7.20 19.65
C PRO A 515 5.75 6.53 19.20
N HIS A 516 4.63 6.94 19.79
CA HIS A 516 3.30 6.51 19.34
C HIS A 516 3.07 6.90 17.88
N MET A 517 2.37 6.07 17.11
CA MET A 517 2.17 6.23 15.67
C MET A 517 1.61 7.61 15.26
N PHE A 518 0.72 8.20 16.07
CA PHE A 518 0.15 9.53 15.84
C PHE A 518 1.12 10.66 16.16
N ILE A 519 1.94 10.52 17.21
CA ILE A 519 3.02 11.47 17.50
C ILE A 519 4.06 11.43 16.38
N LYS A 520 4.43 10.24 15.92
CA LYS A 520 5.37 10.09 14.80
C LYS A 520 4.83 10.71 13.52
N GLU A 521 3.55 10.50 13.21
CA GLU A 521 2.90 11.17 12.08
C GLU A 521 2.95 12.69 12.25
N LEU A 522 2.50 13.23 13.38
CA LEU A 522 2.49 14.67 13.63
C LEU A 522 3.89 15.28 13.46
N LYS A 523 4.92 14.65 14.02
CA LYS A 523 6.31 15.09 13.85
C LYS A 523 6.71 15.20 12.38
N MET A 524 6.38 14.19 11.57
CA MET A 524 6.66 14.25 10.13
C MET A 524 5.91 15.38 9.41
N TYR A 525 4.68 15.67 9.84
CA TYR A 525 3.90 16.79 9.30
C TYR A 525 4.50 18.14 9.70
N VAL A 526 4.97 18.31 10.94
CA VAL A 526 5.67 19.51 11.41
C VAL A 526 6.99 19.70 10.65
N ASP A 527 7.77 18.64 10.45
CA ASP A 527 8.99 18.65 9.63
C ASP A 527 8.69 19.03 8.17
N TYR A 528 7.64 18.44 7.59
CA TYR A 528 7.20 18.74 6.23
C TYR A 528 6.77 20.21 6.08
N PHE A 529 5.95 20.70 7.02
CA PHE A 529 5.50 22.09 7.07
C PHE A 529 6.69 23.06 7.17
N SER A 530 7.61 22.79 8.09
CA SER A 530 8.84 23.59 8.27
C SER A 530 9.65 23.67 6.98
N ASN A 531 9.84 22.54 6.29
CA ASN A 531 10.52 22.50 5.00
C ASN A 531 9.78 23.31 3.92
N LYS A 532 8.44 23.21 3.88
CA LYS A 532 7.62 23.98 2.94
C LYS A 532 7.68 25.48 3.19
N VAL A 533 7.74 25.91 4.44
CA VAL A 533 7.95 27.31 4.79
C VAL A 533 9.34 27.78 4.34
N ASN A 534 10.38 27.00 4.61
CA ASN A 534 11.75 27.33 4.21
C ASN A 534 11.94 27.41 2.68
N GLU A 535 11.21 26.59 1.90
CA GLU A 535 11.23 26.63 0.43
C GLU A 535 10.76 27.97 -0.15
N VAL A 536 9.89 28.68 0.58
CA VAL A 536 9.30 29.95 0.14
C VAL A 536 10.22 31.15 0.45
N LYS A 537 11.27 30.95 1.25
CA LYS A 537 12.25 31.98 1.67
C LYS A 537 11.54 33.24 2.21
N ASP A 538 12.03 34.43 1.88
CA ASP A 538 11.57 35.71 2.46
C ASP A 538 10.28 36.27 1.83
N SER A 539 9.72 35.64 0.79
CA SER A 539 8.50 36.15 0.14
C SER A 539 7.58 35.03 -0.37
N ALA A 540 6.39 34.92 0.23
CA ALA A 540 5.33 34.03 -0.24
C ALA A 540 4.37 34.73 -1.19
N SER A 541 3.97 34.05 -2.27
CA SER A 541 2.76 34.48 -3.00
C SER A 541 1.52 34.34 -2.11
N LYS A 542 0.48 35.13 -2.33
CA LYS A 542 -0.80 35.01 -1.59
C LYS A 542 -1.37 33.59 -1.57
N LYS A 543 -1.14 32.82 -2.65
CA LYS A 543 -1.59 31.42 -2.74
C LYS A 543 -0.78 30.51 -1.80
N GLN A 544 0.54 30.71 -1.74
CA GLN A 544 1.43 29.96 -0.84
C GLN A 544 1.16 30.31 0.61
N GLU A 545 1.00 31.60 0.93
CA GLU A 545 0.62 32.07 2.27
C GLU A 545 -0.68 31.39 2.71
N LYS A 546 -1.74 31.47 1.90
CA LYS A 546 -3.02 30.81 2.20
C LYS A 546 -2.88 29.31 2.44
N TYR A 547 -2.12 28.61 1.59
CA TYR A 547 -1.88 27.18 1.75
C TYR A 547 -1.18 26.87 3.07
N LEU A 548 -0.09 27.60 3.41
CA LEU A 548 0.67 27.40 4.64
C LEU A 548 -0.18 27.72 5.88
N THR A 549 -0.99 28.78 5.85
CA THR A 549 -1.90 29.12 6.95
C THR A 549 -2.97 28.06 7.15
N THR A 550 -3.60 27.57 6.08
CA THR A 550 -4.56 26.46 6.16
C THR A 550 -3.90 25.19 6.70
N PHE A 551 -2.68 24.87 6.25
CA PHE A 551 -1.93 23.71 6.72
C PHE A 551 -1.64 23.79 8.22
N GLN A 552 -1.13 24.94 8.70
CA GLN A 552 -0.86 25.17 10.12
C GLN A 552 -2.13 25.08 10.97
N SER A 553 -3.25 25.65 10.48
CA SER A 553 -4.55 25.56 11.16
C SER A 553 -5.05 24.12 11.28
N ASN A 554 -5.03 23.36 10.18
CA ASN A 554 -5.48 21.96 10.21
C ASN A 554 -4.59 21.10 11.14
N LEU A 555 -3.28 21.38 11.21
CA LEU A 555 -2.40 20.73 12.18
C LEU A 555 -2.74 21.11 13.61
N HIS A 556 -3.06 22.38 13.87
CA HIS A 556 -3.51 22.81 15.20
C HIS A 556 -4.78 22.05 15.61
N ASP A 557 -5.78 21.96 14.74
CA ASP A 557 -7.03 21.25 15.05
C ASP A 557 -6.76 19.76 15.34
N GLY A 558 -5.85 19.15 14.58
CA GLY A 558 -5.41 17.77 14.82
C GLY A 558 -4.66 17.60 16.14
N ILE A 559 -3.83 18.57 16.52
CA ILE A 559 -3.15 18.59 17.82
C ILE A 559 -4.18 18.67 18.97
N GLU A 560 -5.18 19.56 18.87
CA GLU A 560 -6.23 19.68 19.89
C GLU A 560 -7.04 18.38 20.04
N TYR A 561 -7.37 17.74 18.92
CA TYR A 561 -7.97 16.41 18.94
C TYR A 561 -7.09 15.41 19.70
N TYR A 562 -5.77 15.38 19.44
CA TYR A 562 -4.85 14.48 20.15
C TYR A 562 -4.69 14.79 21.64
N TYR A 563 -4.76 16.07 22.07
CA TYR A 563 -4.80 16.40 23.50
C TYR A 563 -6.00 15.75 24.18
N ASN A 564 -7.18 15.91 23.60
CA ASN A 564 -8.41 15.36 24.16
C ASN A 564 -8.36 13.83 24.19
N LEU A 565 -7.89 13.21 23.10
CA LEU A 565 -7.73 11.77 22.98
C LEU A 565 -6.77 11.22 24.04
N PHE A 566 -5.52 11.69 24.09
CA PHE A 566 -4.51 11.17 25.01
C PHE A 566 -4.79 11.52 26.46
N SER A 567 -5.60 12.55 26.73
CA SER A 567 -6.05 12.85 28.09
C SER A 567 -6.91 11.73 28.69
N SER A 568 -7.54 10.90 27.85
CA SER A 568 -8.31 9.73 28.27
C SER A 568 -7.46 8.46 28.44
N PHE A 569 -6.17 8.47 28.06
CA PHE A 569 -5.32 7.29 28.14
C PHE A 569 -4.93 7.03 29.59
N GLU A 570 -5.02 5.76 30.01
CA GLU A 570 -4.64 5.34 31.36
C GLU A 570 -3.12 5.24 31.53
N SER A 571 -2.41 4.86 30.47
CA SER A 571 -0.95 4.70 30.45
C SER A 571 -0.30 5.68 29.49
N ASN A 572 0.95 6.08 29.78
CA ASN A 572 1.78 6.96 28.94
C ASN A 572 1.22 8.36 28.66
N LYS A 573 0.10 8.75 29.27
CA LYS A 573 -0.56 10.05 29.08
C LYS A 573 0.39 11.23 29.24
N GLU A 574 1.12 11.33 30.36
CA GLU A 574 2.01 12.48 30.62
C GLU A 574 3.11 12.61 29.56
N THR A 575 3.70 11.49 29.14
CA THR A 575 4.69 11.45 28.06
C THR A 575 4.10 11.92 26.73
N LEU A 576 2.94 11.39 26.35
CA LEU A 576 2.27 11.75 25.09
C LEU A 576 1.87 13.23 25.05
N LEU A 577 1.35 13.77 26.16
CA LEU A 577 0.99 15.18 26.26
C LEU A 577 2.23 16.08 26.19
N SER A 578 3.33 15.69 26.84
CA SER A 578 4.61 16.42 26.75
C SER A 578 5.18 16.43 25.33
N GLU A 579 5.12 15.30 24.62
CA GLU A 579 5.53 15.21 23.21
C GLU A 579 4.63 16.08 22.31
N LEU A 580 3.32 16.13 22.56
CA LEU A 580 2.40 17.03 21.87
C LEU A 580 2.72 18.51 22.14
N ASP A 581 2.99 18.89 23.39
CA ASP A 581 3.37 20.26 23.77
C ASP A 581 4.64 20.70 22.99
N ALA A 582 5.64 19.82 22.92
CA ALA A 582 6.86 20.08 22.17
C ALA A 582 6.58 20.31 20.68
N LEU A 583 5.83 19.41 20.04
CA LEU A 583 5.48 19.53 18.62
C LEU A 583 4.59 20.72 18.30
N LYS A 584 3.67 21.07 19.21
CA LYS A 584 2.85 22.28 19.12
C LYS A 584 3.72 23.53 19.14
N ASN A 585 4.67 23.60 20.07
CA ASN A 585 5.61 24.72 20.15
C ASN A 585 6.49 24.82 18.90
N GLU A 586 6.99 23.69 18.38
CA GLU A 586 7.73 23.65 17.11
C GLU A 586 6.89 24.22 15.95
N LEU A 587 5.62 23.79 15.81
CA LEU A 587 4.72 24.26 14.76
C LEU A 587 4.51 25.78 14.78
N PHE A 588 4.31 26.37 15.97
CA PHE A 588 4.05 27.82 16.10
C PHE A 588 5.32 28.68 16.07
N ASN A 589 6.49 28.10 16.31
CA ASN A 589 7.78 28.78 16.15
C ASN A 589 8.14 28.97 14.67
N VAL A 590 7.60 28.15 13.77
CA VAL A 590 7.77 28.30 12.32
C VAL A 590 6.96 29.50 11.83
N LYS A 591 7.65 30.60 11.52
CA LYS A 591 7.01 31.83 11.04
C LYS A 591 6.72 31.74 9.54
N ILE A 592 5.45 31.85 9.17
CA ILE A 592 5.03 31.94 7.77
C ILE A 592 5.46 33.31 7.21
N PRO A 593 6.24 33.37 6.12
CA PRO A 593 6.58 34.61 5.45
C PRO A 593 5.31 35.29 4.92
N ILE A 594 5.10 36.55 5.31
CA ILE A 594 3.96 37.34 4.85
C ILE A 594 4.38 38.11 3.60
N LEU A 595 3.47 38.26 2.63
CA LEU A 595 3.70 39.12 1.48
C LEU A 595 3.96 40.57 1.93
N VAL A 596 5.21 41.03 1.83
CA VAL A 596 5.52 42.45 1.97
C VAL A 596 4.94 43.15 0.74
N LYS A 597 3.89 43.96 0.94
CA LYS A 597 3.43 44.88 -0.11
C LYS A 597 4.60 45.82 -0.42
N ALA A 598 5.11 45.75 -1.64
CA ALA A 598 6.02 46.76 -2.19
C ALA A 598 5.33 48.12 -2.25
#